data_AF-B1MVI3-F1
#
_entry.id   AF-B1MVI3-F1
#
_cell.length_a   1.000
_cell.length_b   1.000
_cell.length_c   1.000
_cell.angle_alpha   90.00
_cell.angle_beta   90.00
_cell.angle_gamma   90.00
#
_symmetry.space_group_name_H-M   'P 1'
#
loop_
_entity.id
_entity.type
_entity.pdbx_description
1 polymer ?
#
loop_
_entity_poly.entity_id
_entity_poly.type
_entity_poly.pdbx_seq_one_letter_code
_entity_poly.pdbx_strand_id
1 'polypeptide(L)'
;MVSLNLSDALRTQALSQLGFDYVLTMPDVTINDLNLMAHATKDNNIHAKINQVAQSQADVLIAHYQHLQHAKGIIAYQGRQHFIAQLCALETYLTVAQRQTLKKILN
;
A
#
# COMPACT_ATOMS: atom_id res chain seq x y z
N MET A 1 -2.04 22.36 -2.31
CA MET A 1 -2.40 21.66 -3.56
C MET A 1 -1.20 20.81 -3.92
N VAL A 2 -1.29 19.48 -3.83
CA VAL A 2 -0.19 18.60 -4.26
C VAL A 2 -0.30 18.47 -5.77
N SER A 3 0.73 18.88 -6.51
CA SER A 3 0.75 18.77 -7.97
C SER A 3 1.04 17.31 -8.33
N LEU A 4 0.05 16.61 -8.87
CA LEU A 4 0.28 15.29 -9.47
C LEU A 4 1.08 15.46 -10.76
N ASN A 5 2.02 14.55 -11.03
CA ASN A 5 2.66 14.50 -12.34
C ASN A 5 1.65 13.98 -13.39
N LEU A 6 1.96 14.16 -14.68
CA LEU A 6 1.06 13.77 -15.77
C LEU A 6 0.68 12.28 -15.73
N SER A 7 1.62 11.41 -15.35
CA SER A 7 1.38 9.96 -15.24
C SER A 7 0.35 9.64 -14.15
N ASP A 8 0.49 10.26 -12.98
CA ASP A 8 -0.42 10.06 -11.86
C ASP A 8 -1.82 10.64 -12.15
N ALA A 9 -1.90 11.75 -12.87
CA ALA A 9 -3.18 12.33 -13.30
C ALA A 9 -3.91 11.39 -14.30
N LEU A 10 -3.20 10.88 -15.30
CA LEU A 10 -3.75 9.92 -16.27
C LEU A 10 -4.18 8.61 -15.58
N ARG A 11 -3.36 8.11 -14.65
CA ARG A 11 -3.67 6.92 -13.86
C ARG A 11 -4.91 7.13 -12.98
N THR A 12 -4.98 8.27 -12.29
CA THR A 12 -6.16 8.64 -11.49
C THR A 12 -7.43 8.71 -12.33
N GLN A 13 -7.35 9.29 -13.53
CA GLN A 13 -8.48 9.35 -14.45
C GLN A 13 -8.93 7.96 -14.88
N ALA A 14 -8.00 7.06 -15.23
CA ALA A 14 -8.31 5.69 -15.60
C ALA A 14 -8.97 4.91 -14.45
N LEU A 15 -8.43 5.01 -13.23
CA LEU A 15 -9.01 4.37 -12.03
C LEU A 15 -10.43 4.88 -11.75
N SER A 16 -10.67 6.18 -11.95
CA SER A 16 -11.98 6.80 -11.75
C SER A 16 -12.99 6.33 -12.81
N GLN A 17 -12.56 6.21 -14.07
CA GLN A 17 -13.40 5.70 -15.17
C GLN A 17 -13.79 4.22 -14.97
N LEU A 18 -12.89 3.40 -14.42
CA LEU A 18 -13.20 2.02 -14.04
C LEU A 18 -14.13 1.94 -12.81
N GLY A 19 -14.14 2.99 -11.98
CA GLY A 19 -14.87 3.05 -10.72
C GLY A 19 -14.06 2.48 -9.56
N PHE A 20 -13.80 3.31 -8.55
CA PHE A 20 -12.94 2.94 -7.41
C PHE A 20 -13.44 1.71 -6.65
N ASP A 21 -14.76 1.52 -6.52
CA ASP A 21 -15.32 0.32 -5.90
C ASP A 21 -14.93 -0.97 -6.62
N TYR A 22 -14.96 -0.96 -7.96
CA TYR A 22 -14.56 -2.10 -8.76
C TYR A 22 -13.05 -2.32 -8.66
N VAL A 23 -12.27 -1.24 -8.82
CA VAL A 23 -10.81 -1.28 -8.73
C VAL A 23 -10.35 -1.89 -7.42
N LEU A 24 -10.95 -1.53 -6.28
CA LEU A 24 -10.59 -2.07 -4.96
C LEU A 24 -10.86 -3.58 -4.79
N THR A 25 -11.59 -4.21 -5.71
CA THR A 25 -11.76 -5.68 -5.74
C THR A 25 -10.73 -6.40 -6.61
N MET A 26 -9.92 -5.66 -7.37
CA MET A 26 -8.93 -6.22 -8.28
C MET A 26 -7.70 -6.73 -7.50
N PRO A 27 -7.17 -7.92 -7.84
CA PRO A 27 -6.06 -8.53 -7.11
C PRO A 27 -4.72 -7.79 -7.28
N ASP A 28 -4.60 -6.99 -8.33
CA ASP A 28 -3.39 -6.27 -8.75
C ASP A 28 -3.39 -4.79 -8.37
N VAL A 29 -4.35 -4.35 -7.53
CA VAL A 29 -4.33 -2.97 -7.01
C VAL A 29 -3.03 -2.70 -6.27
N THR A 30 -2.31 -1.70 -6.75
CA THR A 30 -1.02 -1.30 -6.18
C THR A 30 -1.20 -0.29 -5.06
N ILE A 31 -0.19 -0.17 -4.20
CA ILE A 31 -0.16 0.87 -3.15
C ILE A 31 -0.27 2.28 -3.77
N ASN A 32 0.29 2.50 -4.96
CA ASN A 32 0.15 3.78 -5.65
C ASN A 32 -1.31 4.03 -6.07
N ASP A 33 -2.03 3.01 -6.54
CA ASP A 33 -3.45 3.14 -6.86
C ASP A 33 -4.27 3.55 -5.64
N LEU A 34 -3.99 2.94 -4.49
CA LEU A 34 -4.65 3.29 -3.22
C LEU A 34 -4.41 4.77 -2.85
N ASN A 35 -3.16 5.25 -2.98
CA ASN A 35 -2.82 6.65 -2.74
C ASN A 35 -3.52 7.61 -3.71
N LEU A 36 -3.54 7.29 -4.99
CA LEU A 36 -4.19 8.11 -6.03
C LEU A 36 -5.71 8.16 -5.83
N MET A 37 -6.35 7.02 -5.55
CA MET A 37 -7.79 6.96 -5.26
C MET A 37 -8.13 7.75 -3.99
N ALA A 38 -7.33 7.61 -2.92
CA ALA A 38 -7.53 8.36 -1.69
C ALA A 38 -7.40 9.88 -1.92
N HIS A 39 -6.47 10.32 -2.75
CA HIS A 39 -6.34 11.74 -3.08
C HIS A 39 -7.50 12.27 -3.92
N ALA A 40 -8.02 11.43 -4.83
CA ALA A 40 -9.07 11.81 -5.76
C ALA A 40 -10.48 11.76 -5.17
N THR A 41 -10.74 10.88 -4.20
CA THR A 41 -12.08 10.66 -3.66
C THR A 41 -12.40 11.54 -2.45
N LYS A 42 -13.65 12.02 -2.40
CA LYS A 42 -14.26 12.64 -1.21
C LYS A 42 -15.25 11.72 -0.50
N ASP A 43 -15.45 10.50 -1.03
CA ASP A 43 -16.39 9.54 -0.47
C ASP A 43 -15.76 8.78 0.70
N ASN A 44 -16.32 8.96 1.89
CA ASN A 44 -15.86 8.31 3.11
C ASN A 44 -15.97 6.78 3.06
N ASN A 45 -16.93 6.23 2.31
CA ASN A 45 -17.07 4.79 2.13
C ASN A 45 -15.91 4.23 1.29
N ILE A 46 -15.50 4.95 0.24
CA ILE A 46 -14.34 4.58 -0.57
C ILE A 46 -13.06 4.70 0.26
N HIS A 47 -12.92 5.75 1.07
CA HIS A 47 -11.80 5.87 2.01
C HIS A 47 -11.73 4.68 2.99
N ALA A 48 -12.87 4.26 3.53
CA ALA A 48 -12.91 3.09 4.42
C ALA A 48 -12.48 1.80 3.70
N LYS A 49 -12.91 1.60 2.45
CA LYS A 49 -12.49 0.43 1.65
C LYS A 49 -11.01 0.49 1.27
N ILE A 50 -10.47 1.65 0.92
CA ILE A 50 -9.04 1.85 0.69
C ILE A 50 -8.25 1.43 1.92
N ASN A 51 -8.66 1.87 3.12
CA ASN A 51 -8.02 1.49 4.37
C ASN A 51 -8.05 -0.03 4.58
N GLN A 52 -9.18 -0.68 4.33
CA GLN A 52 -9.30 -2.14 4.48
C GLN A 52 -8.37 -2.90 3.53
N VAL A 53 -8.32 -2.50 2.26
CA VAL A 53 -7.43 -3.12 1.26
C VAL A 53 -5.97 -2.89 1.64
N ALA A 54 -5.59 -1.65 1.99
CA ALA A 54 -4.25 -1.30 2.43
C ALA A 54 -3.81 -2.12 3.65
N GLN A 55 -4.70 -2.31 4.64
CA GLN A 55 -4.41 -3.09 5.84
C GLN A 55 -4.25 -4.57 5.52
N SER A 56 -5.08 -5.14 4.64
CA SER A 56 -4.93 -6.52 4.18
C SER A 56 -3.61 -6.73 3.44
N GLN A 57 -3.21 -5.79 2.56
CA GLN A 57 -1.92 -5.83 1.88
C GLN A 57 -0.76 -5.74 2.89
N ALA A 58 -0.87 -4.89 3.91
CA ALA A 58 0.15 -4.77 4.95
C ALA A 58 0.36 -6.08 5.73
N ASP A 59 -0.71 -6.82 6.04
CA ASP A 59 -0.59 -8.13 6.71
C ASP A 59 0.18 -9.15 5.86
N VAL A 60 -0.09 -9.18 4.55
CA VAL A 60 0.63 -10.03 3.60
C VAL A 60 2.11 -9.65 3.51
N LEU A 61 2.42 -8.35 3.44
CA LEU A 61 3.79 -7.84 3.39
C LEU A 61 4.58 -8.16 4.67
N ILE A 62 3.93 -8.03 5.85
CA ILE A 62 4.52 -8.40 7.14
C ILE A 62 4.84 -9.90 7.16
N ALA A 63 3.92 -10.75 6.72
CA ALA A 63 4.14 -12.19 6.66
C ALA A 63 5.31 -12.57 5.74
N HIS A 64 5.40 -11.95 4.56
CA HIS A 64 6.52 -12.17 3.65
C HIS A 64 7.86 -11.69 4.23
N TYR A 65 7.88 -10.53 4.90
CA TYR A 65 9.07 -10.06 5.60
C TYR A 65 9.53 -11.06 6.67
N GLN A 66 8.60 -11.53 7.51
CA GLN A 66 8.88 -12.50 8.59
C GLN A 66 9.46 -13.80 8.03
N HIS A 67 8.93 -14.29 6.90
CA HIS A 67 9.48 -15.47 6.23
C HIS A 67 10.94 -15.30 5.79
N LEU A 68 11.32 -14.08 5.38
CA LEU A 68 12.69 -13.74 4.98
C LEU A 68 13.57 -13.24 6.14
N GLN A 69 13.07 -13.11 7.36
CA GLN A 69 13.78 -12.47 8.47
C GLN A 69 15.11 -13.14 8.79
N HIS A 70 15.13 -14.48 8.77
CA HIS A 70 16.32 -15.28 9.07
C HIS A 70 17.07 -15.75 7.82
N ALA A 71 16.56 -15.44 6.63
CA ALA A 71 17.19 -15.81 5.37
C ALA A 71 18.47 -14.99 5.13
N LYS A 72 19.54 -15.67 4.71
CA LYS A 72 20.86 -15.07 4.45
C LYS A 72 21.05 -14.81 2.95
N GLY A 73 21.98 -13.92 2.61
CA GLY A 73 22.35 -13.59 1.23
C GLY A 73 21.69 -12.32 0.69
N ILE A 74 22.20 -11.87 -0.46
CA ILE A 74 21.84 -10.58 -1.07
C ILE A 74 20.36 -10.56 -1.51
N ILE A 75 19.86 -11.65 -2.08
CA ILE A 75 18.46 -11.75 -2.53
C ILE A 75 17.50 -11.63 -1.34
N ALA A 76 17.79 -12.30 -0.22
CA ALA A 76 16.99 -12.20 0.99
C ALA A 76 17.02 -10.79 1.59
N TYR A 77 18.18 -10.14 1.57
CA TYR A 77 18.31 -8.73 2.01
C TYR A 77 17.47 -7.80 1.13
N GLN A 78 17.58 -7.90 -0.20
CA GLN A 78 16.80 -7.10 -1.13
C GLN A 78 15.29 -7.33 -0.97
N GLY A 79 14.86 -8.58 -0.79
CA GLY A 79 13.47 -8.91 -0.50
C GLY A 79 12.95 -8.24 0.78
N ARG A 80 13.74 -8.28 1.86
CA ARG A 80 13.39 -7.57 3.10
C ARG A 80 13.27 -6.06 2.90
N GLN A 81 14.24 -5.44 2.21
CA GLN A 81 14.19 -4.00 1.91
C GLN A 81 12.98 -3.63 1.04
N HIS A 82 12.65 -4.47 0.08
CA HIS A 82 11.48 -4.29 -0.77
C HIS A 82 10.17 -4.31 0.04
N PHE A 83 9.99 -5.28 0.94
CA PHE A 83 8.80 -5.32 1.79
C PHE A 83 8.75 -4.17 2.80
N ILE A 84 9.90 -3.75 3.35
CA ILE A 84 9.99 -2.55 4.20
C ILE A 84 9.51 -1.31 3.44
N ALA A 85 10.01 -1.09 2.23
CA ALA A 85 9.64 0.07 1.43
C ALA A 85 8.12 0.12 1.13
N GLN A 86 7.52 -1.04 0.82
CA GLN A 86 6.08 -1.15 0.62
C GLN A 86 5.29 -0.87 1.91
N LEU A 87 5.73 -1.38 3.05
CA LEU A 87 5.09 -1.10 4.34
C LEU A 87 5.17 0.37 4.72
N CYS A 88 6.30 1.04 4.45
CA CYS A 88 6.43 2.49 4.63
C CYS A 88 5.48 3.28 3.71
N ALA A 89 5.30 2.84 2.47
CA ALA A 89 4.36 3.47 1.54
C ALA A 89 2.89 3.34 1.98
N LEU A 90 2.60 2.40 2.89
CA LEU A 90 1.27 2.19 3.49
C LEU A 90 1.10 2.85 4.86
N GLU A 91 2.11 3.57 5.39
CA GLU A 91 2.17 3.98 6.79
C GLU A 91 0.91 4.72 7.29
N THR A 92 0.31 5.56 6.45
CA THR A 92 -0.89 6.35 6.77
C THR A 92 -2.15 5.50 6.94
N TYR A 93 -2.18 4.31 6.33
CA TYR A 93 -3.31 3.38 6.35
C TYR A 93 -3.21 2.32 7.45
N LEU A 94 -1.99 2.13 7.99
CA LEU A 94 -1.70 1.07 8.94
C LEU A 94 -2.46 1.24 10.25
N THR A 95 -2.96 0.10 10.76
CA THR A 95 -3.46 0.02 12.14
C THR A 95 -2.35 0.31 13.14
N VAL A 96 -2.72 0.54 14.41
CA VAL A 96 -1.75 0.76 15.48
C VAL A 96 -0.80 -0.44 15.63
N ALA A 97 -1.32 -1.66 15.57
CA ALA A 97 -0.53 -2.88 15.70
C ALA A 97 0.44 -3.07 14.52
N GLN A 98 -0.01 -2.81 13.29
CA GLN A 98 0.84 -2.86 12.10
C GLN A 98 1.95 -1.80 12.16
N ARG A 99 1.65 -0.57 12.60
CA ARG A 99 2.70 0.47 12.81
C ARG A 99 3.71 0.08 13.86
N GLN A 100 3.28 -0.51 14.97
CA GLN A 100 4.21 -1.02 15.98
C GLN A 100 5.10 -2.13 15.42
N THR A 101 4.55 -3.00 14.57
CA THR A 101 5.31 -4.05 13.89
C THR A 101 6.33 -3.46 12.91
N LEU A 102 5.94 -2.49 12.08
CA LEU A 102 6.86 -1.77 11.19
C LEU A 102 8.00 -1.11 11.97
N LYS A 103 7.69 -0.44 13.09
CA LYS A 103 8.73 0.13 13.97
C LYS A 103 9.74 -0.90 14.49
N LYS A 104 9.28 -2.11 14.82
CA LYS A 104 10.17 -3.21 15.23
C LYS A 104 11.03 -3.74 14.08
N ILE A 105 10.50 -3.73 12.86
CA ILE A 105 11.22 -4.15 11.65
C ILE A 105 12.34 -3.16 11.29
N LEU A 106 12.11 -1.86 11.54
CA LEU A 106 13.04 -0.78 11.21
C LEU A 106 14.16 -0.57 12.23
N ASN A 107 14.00 -1.09 13.45
CA ASN A 107 15.00 -1.04 14.53
C ASN A 107 15.93 -2.24 14.50
#